data_AF-A0A194RUH7-F1
#
_entry.id   AF-A0A194RUH7-F1
#
_cell.length_a   1.000
_cell.length_b   1.000
_cell.length_c   1.000
_cell.angle_alpha   90.00
_cell.angle_beta   90.00
_cell.angle_gamma   90.00
#
_symmetry.space_group_name_H-M   'P 1'
#
loop_
_entity.id
_entity.type
_entity.pdbx_description
1 polymer ?
#
loop_
_entity_poly.entity_id
_entity_poly.type
_entity_poly.pdbx_seq_one_letter_code
_entity_poly.pdbx_strand_id
1 'polypeptide(L)'
;MSLFGEIVEPASRTIWEDWDDVLPESDDSKLQWQNKIEISQDIDTFYFIDGKYLNYFIDLQSQQLQLINEIKELNLRLYKIKLLNKYLCTIRDYDIVLSSEIVQLLEPYLESCKNVMTIQTIPISEYRSTQFHVQPCVIRGLYTSEIANKSEFEFPKLEQPNIISGVAAGGKNKYLMDPKYYICRDVYYDIV
;
A
#
# COMPACT_ATOMS: atom_id res chain seq x y z
N MET A 1 46.50 -17.95 -20.03
CA MET A 1 46.09 -17.33 -18.75
C MET A 1 44.80 -16.59 -19.02
N SER A 2 43.71 -17.07 -18.42
CA SER A 2 42.34 -16.62 -18.67
C SER A 2 41.94 -15.65 -17.55
N LEU A 3 41.78 -14.36 -17.84
CA LEU A 3 40.97 -13.46 -17.01
C LEU A 3 39.55 -13.49 -17.56
N PHE A 4 38.77 -14.44 -17.04
CA PHE A 4 37.33 -14.54 -17.26
C PHE A 4 36.71 -14.27 -15.90
N GLY A 5 35.91 -13.21 -15.78
CA GLY A 5 35.06 -12.99 -14.60
C GLY A 5 35.28 -11.71 -13.79
N GLU A 6 35.65 -10.58 -14.40
CA GLU A 6 35.33 -9.29 -13.76
C GLU A 6 33.89 -8.93 -14.15
N ILE A 7 32.98 -9.07 -13.19
CA ILE A 7 31.59 -8.60 -13.32
C ILE A 7 31.65 -7.08 -13.23
N VAL A 8 31.54 -6.41 -14.37
CA VAL A 8 31.33 -4.95 -14.40
C VAL A 8 29.89 -4.72 -13.93
N GLU A 9 29.74 -4.33 -12.67
CA GLU A 9 28.44 -3.95 -12.15
C GLU A 9 27.95 -2.69 -12.89
N PRO A 10 26.71 -2.69 -13.41
CA PRO A 10 26.18 -1.49 -14.03
C PRO A 10 26.10 -0.39 -12.96
N ALA A 11 26.66 0.79 -13.28
CA ALA A 11 26.62 2.00 -12.44
C ALA A 11 25.21 2.50 -12.09
N SER A 12 24.15 1.80 -12.52
CA SER A 12 22.77 2.02 -12.12
C SER A 12 22.39 1.36 -10.79
N ARG A 13 23.29 0.57 -10.17
CA ARG A 13 23.07 -0.01 -8.83
C ARG A 13 23.30 0.95 -7.67
N THR A 14 23.94 2.09 -7.91
CA THR A 14 24.25 3.09 -6.88
C THR A 14 23.05 3.90 -6.40
N ILE A 15 21.84 3.67 -6.92
CA ILE A 15 20.64 4.43 -6.52
C ILE A 15 20.04 3.92 -5.20
N TRP A 16 20.46 2.75 -4.71
CA TRP A 16 19.87 2.11 -3.52
C TRP A 16 20.74 2.19 -2.26
N GLU A 17 22.02 2.56 -2.36
CA GLU A 17 22.92 2.65 -1.19
C GLU A 17 22.87 4.00 -0.47
N ASP A 18 22.29 5.04 -1.10
CA ASP A 18 22.26 6.41 -0.53
C ASP A 18 21.03 6.70 0.35
N TRP A 19 20.20 5.70 0.68
CA TRP A 19 19.07 5.87 1.60
C TRP A 19 19.43 5.70 3.08
N ASP A 20 20.67 5.27 3.39
CA ASP A 20 21.20 5.18 4.75
C ASP A 20 21.93 6.46 5.20
N ASP A 21 22.11 7.43 4.30
CA ASP A 21 22.61 8.75 4.68
C ASP A 21 21.48 9.54 5.34
N VAL A 22 21.50 9.48 6.67
CA VAL A 22 20.67 10.22 7.63
C VAL A 22 20.43 11.65 7.12
N LEU A 23 19.26 11.86 6.51
CA LEU A 23 18.75 13.19 6.24
C LEU A 23 18.62 13.91 7.60
N PRO A 24 19.10 15.16 7.74
CA PRO A 24 18.90 15.91 8.96
C PRO A 24 17.40 15.99 9.25
N GLU A 25 17.00 15.68 10.49
CA GLU A 25 15.63 15.85 10.97
C GLU A 25 15.21 17.33 10.80
N SER A 26 14.66 17.67 9.63
CA SER A 26 13.90 18.90 9.47
C SER A 26 12.57 18.66 10.16
N ASP A 27 12.42 19.18 11.38
CA ASP A 27 11.19 19.12 12.17
C ASP A 27 10.03 19.97 11.58
N ASP A 28 10.15 20.40 10.31
CA ASP A 28 9.22 21.26 9.62
C ASP A 28 8.43 20.46 8.58
N SER A 29 7.16 20.20 8.91
CA SER A 29 6.09 19.56 8.11
C SER A 29 5.92 18.03 8.21
N LYS A 30 5.87 17.50 9.45
CA LYS A 30 5.20 16.21 9.68
C LYS A 30 3.77 16.29 9.14
N LEU A 31 3.41 15.41 8.21
CA LEU A 31 2.07 15.32 7.67
C LEU A 31 1.05 15.12 8.80
N GLN A 32 -0.01 15.92 8.82
CA GLN A 32 -1.02 15.87 9.87
C GLN A 32 -2.43 15.89 9.29
N TRP A 33 -3.33 15.19 9.98
CA TRP A 33 -4.75 15.23 9.71
C TRP A 33 -5.32 16.63 9.98
N GLN A 34 -6.23 17.10 9.12
CA GLN A 34 -6.84 18.44 9.25
C GLN A 34 -7.70 18.54 10.52
N ASN A 35 -8.42 17.47 10.85
CA ASN A 35 -9.23 17.39 12.07
C ASN A 35 -8.57 16.49 13.12
N LYS A 36 -8.63 16.89 14.40
CA LYS A 36 -8.33 15.99 15.52
C LYS A 36 -9.45 14.96 15.64
N ILE A 37 -9.12 13.68 15.54
CA ILE A 37 -10.06 12.57 15.64
C ILE A 37 -9.66 11.68 16.81
N GLU A 38 -10.64 11.32 17.64
CA GLU A 38 -10.49 10.23 18.60
C GLU A 38 -10.55 8.89 17.87
N ILE A 39 -9.44 8.15 17.92
CA ILE A 39 -9.31 6.86 17.27
C ILE A 39 -9.90 5.79 18.19
N SER A 40 -10.73 4.92 17.63
CA SER A 40 -11.27 3.79 18.37
C SER A 40 -10.16 2.78 18.66
N GLN A 41 -10.06 2.29 19.91
CA GLN A 41 -9.01 1.37 20.33
C GLN A 41 -9.18 -0.08 19.82
N ASP A 42 -10.34 -0.42 19.23
CA ASP A 42 -10.67 -1.78 18.80
C ASP A 42 -11.14 -1.81 17.33
N ILE A 43 -10.27 -1.38 16.41
CA ILE A 43 -10.56 -1.43 14.98
C ILE A 43 -10.51 -2.89 14.50
N ASP A 44 -11.58 -3.38 13.89
CA ASP A 44 -11.62 -4.74 13.36
C ASP A 44 -10.77 -4.86 12.09
N THR A 45 -10.95 -3.95 11.14
CA THR A 45 -10.18 -3.95 9.89
C THR A 45 -9.93 -2.53 9.41
N PHE A 46 -8.69 -2.28 8.99
CA PHE A 46 -8.28 -1.09 8.28
C PHE A 46 -8.02 -1.44 6.81
N TYR A 47 -8.81 -0.85 5.91
CA TYR A 47 -8.61 -0.97 4.47
C TYR A 47 -7.79 0.21 3.97
N PHE A 48 -6.77 -0.04 3.17
CA PHE A 48 -6.04 0.97 2.43
C PHE A 48 -6.18 0.73 0.94
N ILE A 49 -6.64 1.72 0.20
CA ILE A 49 -6.84 1.62 -1.23
C ILE A 49 -5.96 2.65 -1.91
N ASP A 50 -5.01 2.14 -2.69
CA ASP A 50 -4.11 2.93 -3.50
C ASP A 50 -4.48 2.75 -4.98
N GLY A 51 -5.05 3.79 -5.58
CA GLY A 51 -5.43 3.69 -6.96
C GLY A 51 -6.35 4.79 -7.45
N LYS A 52 -6.01 5.34 -8.61
CA LYS A 52 -6.79 6.38 -9.27
C LYS A 52 -8.24 5.97 -9.54
N TYR A 53 -8.45 4.72 -9.96
CA TYR A 53 -9.74 4.24 -10.49
C TYR A 53 -10.66 3.66 -9.41
N LEU A 54 -10.13 3.27 -8.25
CA LEU A 54 -10.94 2.71 -7.17
C LEU A 54 -11.73 3.79 -6.42
N ASN A 55 -11.27 5.04 -6.43
CA ASN A 55 -11.95 6.14 -5.74
C ASN A 55 -13.37 6.39 -6.25
N TYR A 56 -13.62 6.21 -7.54
CA TYR A 56 -14.98 6.36 -8.09
C TYR A 56 -15.95 5.34 -7.46
N PHE A 57 -15.50 4.10 -7.24
CA PHE A 57 -16.31 3.09 -6.56
C PHE A 57 -16.56 3.46 -5.10
N ILE A 58 -15.60 4.08 -4.42
CA ILE A 58 -15.76 4.54 -3.04
C ILE A 58 -16.78 5.67 -2.96
N ASP A 59 -16.76 6.61 -3.89
CA ASP A 59 -17.74 7.71 -3.95
C ASP A 59 -19.18 7.17 -4.15
N LEU A 60 -19.36 6.09 -4.91
CA LEU A 60 -20.66 5.41 -5.06
C LEU A 60 -21.16 4.77 -3.75
N GLN A 61 -20.27 4.44 -2.81
CA GLN A 61 -20.60 3.89 -1.50
C GLN A 61 -20.79 4.96 -0.40
N SER A 62 -20.93 6.23 -0.78
CA SER A 62 -21.09 7.37 0.15
C SER A 62 -22.18 7.20 1.21
N GLN A 63 -23.21 6.39 0.96
CA GLN A 63 -24.24 6.10 1.97
C GLN A 63 -23.72 5.25 3.13
N GLN A 64 -22.73 4.39 2.89
CA GLN A 64 -22.15 3.47 3.88
C GLN A 64 -20.89 4.04 4.53
N LEU A 65 -20.31 5.09 3.94
CA LEU A 65 -19.06 5.70 4.39
C LEU A 65 -19.32 7.05 5.05
N GLN A 66 -18.58 7.34 6.10
CA GLN A 66 -18.52 8.65 6.72
C GLN A 66 -17.10 9.18 6.55
N LEU A 67 -16.93 10.25 5.80
CA LEU A 67 -15.64 10.95 5.71
C LEU A 67 -15.31 11.54 7.08
N ILE A 68 -14.16 11.17 7.63
CA ILE A 68 -13.69 11.66 8.93
C ILE A 68 -12.58 12.69 8.75
N ASN A 69 -11.71 12.47 7.77
CA ASN A 69 -10.61 13.38 7.46
C ASN A 69 -10.21 13.31 5.99
N GLU A 70 -9.55 14.37 5.53
CA GLU A 70 -8.92 14.42 4.23
C GLU A 70 -7.68 15.31 4.25
N ILE A 71 -6.72 15.02 3.38
CA ILE A 71 -5.62 15.88 3.02
C ILE A 71 -5.71 16.06 1.51
N LYS A 72 -6.26 17.19 1.09
CA LYS A 72 -6.63 17.44 -0.31
C LYS A 72 -5.42 17.47 -1.23
N GLU A 73 -4.33 18.01 -0.72
CA GLU A 73 -3.03 18.14 -1.41
C GLU A 73 -2.48 16.77 -1.82
N LEU A 74 -2.75 15.73 -1.03
CA LEU A 74 -2.32 14.35 -1.29
C LEU A 74 -3.43 13.46 -1.87
N ASN A 75 -4.61 14.01 -2.11
CA ASN A 75 -5.83 13.24 -2.39
C ASN A 75 -6.07 12.09 -1.39
N LEU A 76 -5.63 12.26 -0.15
CA LEU A 76 -5.76 11.26 0.90
C LEU A 76 -7.09 11.49 1.61
N ARG A 77 -7.90 10.45 1.72
CA ARG A 77 -9.17 10.51 2.44
C ARG A 77 -9.29 9.34 3.41
N LEU A 78 -9.87 9.63 4.57
CA LEU A 78 -10.10 8.66 5.63
C LEU A 78 -11.60 8.60 5.95
N TYR A 79 -12.14 7.40 5.87
CA TYR A 79 -13.53 7.09 6.09
C TYR A 79 -13.72 6.10 7.23
N LYS A 80 -14.81 6.25 7.98
CA LYS A 80 -15.37 5.22 8.85
C LYS A 80 -16.50 4.52 8.10
N ILE A 81 -16.49 3.19 8.10
CA ILE A 81 -17.62 2.42 7.57
C ILE A 81 -18.73 2.46 8.63
N LYS A 82 -19.91 2.96 8.27
CA LYS A 82 -21.02 3.14 9.20
C LYS A 82 -21.44 1.79 9.80
N LEU A 83 -21.79 1.81 11.07
CA LEU A 83 -22.26 0.65 11.84
C LEU A 83 -21.24 -0.49 12.01
N LEU A 84 -20.01 -0.33 11.49
CA LEU A 84 -18.92 -1.29 11.62
C LEU A 84 -17.71 -0.62 12.30
N ASN A 85 -16.93 -1.39 13.05
CA ASN A 85 -15.64 -0.92 13.58
C ASN A 85 -14.54 -1.08 12.53
N LYS A 86 -14.78 -0.56 11.33
CA LYS A 86 -13.88 -0.67 10.17
C LYS A 86 -13.60 0.70 9.58
N TYR A 87 -12.37 0.87 9.13
CA TYR A 87 -11.89 2.11 8.54
C TYR A 87 -11.41 1.85 7.13
N LEU A 88 -11.58 2.84 6.27
CA LEU A 88 -11.14 2.82 4.89
C LEU A 88 -10.35 4.10 4.63
N CYS A 89 -9.13 3.96 4.18
CA CYS A 89 -8.31 5.05 3.70
C CYS A 89 -8.06 4.87 2.20
N THR A 90 -8.15 5.98 1.47
CA THR A 90 -7.95 6.00 0.03
C THR A 90 -6.92 7.05 -0.34
N ILE A 91 -6.03 6.73 -1.26
CA ILE A 91 -5.07 7.67 -1.84
C ILE A 91 -5.08 7.55 -3.38
N ARG A 92 -4.70 8.62 -4.07
CA ARG A 92 -4.46 8.61 -5.52
C ARG A 92 -3.46 9.66 -5.92
N ASP A 93 -2.81 9.43 -7.06
CA ASP A 93 -2.01 10.44 -7.78
C ASP A 93 -1.04 11.19 -6.85
N TYR A 94 -0.41 10.45 -5.92
CA TYR A 94 0.48 11.01 -4.90
C TYR A 94 1.95 10.74 -5.26
N ASP A 95 2.86 11.56 -4.72
CA ASP A 95 4.29 11.32 -4.86
C ASP A 95 4.72 10.17 -3.94
N ILE A 96 5.26 9.10 -4.54
CA ILE A 96 5.69 7.90 -3.82
C ILE A 96 6.76 8.22 -2.76
N VAL A 97 7.50 9.32 -2.89
CA VAL A 97 8.48 9.78 -1.89
C VAL A 97 7.82 10.06 -0.53
N LEU A 98 6.54 10.49 -0.53
CA LEU A 98 5.78 10.79 0.70
C LEU A 98 5.24 9.53 1.41
N SER A 99 5.51 8.33 0.87
CA SER A 99 4.91 7.10 1.39
C SER A 99 5.23 6.85 2.86
N SER A 100 6.46 7.14 3.30
CA SER A 100 6.87 6.97 4.69
C SER A 100 6.10 7.88 5.65
N GLU A 101 5.89 9.14 5.26
CA GLU A 101 5.15 10.13 6.05
C GLU A 101 3.66 9.78 6.11
N ILE A 102 3.09 9.28 5.02
CA ILE A 102 1.71 8.79 4.98
C ILE A 102 1.55 7.57 5.88
N VAL A 103 2.50 6.62 5.88
CA VAL A 103 2.46 5.47 6.80
C VAL A 103 2.55 5.93 8.26
N GLN A 104 3.39 6.91 8.58
CA GLN A 104 3.46 7.50 9.92
C GLN A 104 2.15 8.19 10.32
N LEU A 105 1.51 8.91 9.41
CA LEU A 105 0.19 9.51 9.64
C LEU A 105 -0.89 8.46 9.95
N LEU A 106 -0.77 7.26 9.37
CA LEU A 106 -1.71 6.15 9.53
C LEU A 106 -1.40 5.25 10.72
N GLU A 107 -0.20 5.35 11.30
CA GLU A 107 0.29 4.49 12.38
C GLU A 107 -0.71 4.32 13.53
N PRO A 108 -1.36 5.37 14.07
CA PRO A 108 -2.34 5.20 15.15
C PRO A 108 -3.54 4.28 14.80
N TYR A 109 -3.94 4.24 13.53
CA TYR A 109 -5.01 3.35 13.05
C TYR A 109 -4.49 1.92 12.83
N LEU A 110 -3.28 1.79 12.28
CA LEU A 110 -2.62 0.51 12.05
C LEU A 110 -2.28 -0.20 13.38
N GLU A 111 -1.92 0.57 14.41
CA GLU A 111 -1.68 0.07 15.76
C GLU A 111 -2.95 -0.45 16.43
N SER A 112 -4.06 0.27 16.27
CA SER A 112 -5.35 -0.03 16.92
C SER A 112 -6.18 -1.11 16.19
N CYS A 113 -5.74 -1.57 15.03
CA CYS A 113 -6.50 -2.51 14.21
C CYS A 113 -6.03 -3.96 14.33
N LYS A 114 -6.97 -4.90 14.23
CA LYS A 114 -6.69 -6.34 14.19
C LYS A 114 -6.21 -6.79 12.82
N ASN A 115 -6.78 -6.20 11.77
CA ASN A 115 -6.51 -6.58 10.39
C ASN A 115 -6.22 -5.35 9.52
N VAL A 116 -5.27 -5.48 8.59
CA VAL A 116 -4.95 -4.51 7.55
C VAL A 116 -5.14 -5.17 6.18
N MET A 117 -5.82 -4.49 5.29
CA MET A 117 -5.97 -4.95 3.91
C MET A 117 -5.64 -3.81 2.96
N THR A 118 -4.64 -4.02 2.12
CA THR A 118 -4.23 -3.06 1.11
C THR A 118 -4.65 -3.55 -0.28
N ILE A 119 -5.20 -2.64 -1.08
CA ILE A 119 -5.52 -2.90 -2.48
C ILE A 119 -4.82 -1.82 -3.28
N GLN A 120 -3.91 -2.24 -4.16
CA GLN A 120 -3.20 -1.35 -5.06
C GLN A 120 -3.62 -1.64 -6.49
N THR A 121 -3.84 -0.60 -7.29
CA THR A 121 -4.07 -0.73 -8.72
C THR A 121 -2.86 -0.24 -9.49
N ILE A 122 -2.32 -1.09 -10.36
CA ILE A 122 -1.12 -0.79 -11.16
C ILE A 122 -1.47 -1.00 -12.64
N PRO A 123 -0.97 -0.20 -13.59
CA PRO A 123 -1.16 -0.48 -15.01
C PRO A 123 -0.65 -1.87 -15.40
N ILE A 124 -1.40 -2.61 -16.23
CA ILE A 124 -0.98 -3.97 -16.65
C ILE A 124 0.34 -3.98 -17.43
N SER A 125 0.70 -2.87 -18.07
CA SER A 125 1.99 -2.68 -18.73
C SER A 125 3.20 -2.78 -17.79
N GLU A 126 2.99 -2.55 -16.48
CA GLU A 126 4.03 -2.68 -15.46
C GLU A 126 4.11 -4.10 -14.89
N TYR A 127 3.13 -4.95 -15.18
CA TYR A 127 3.14 -6.34 -14.72
C TYR A 127 4.19 -7.16 -15.48
N ARG A 128 5.13 -7.75 -14.75
CA ARG A 128 6.21 -8.57 -15.30
C ARG A 128 5.91 -10.04 -15.05
N SER A 129 5.71 -10.79 -16.11
CA SER A 129 5.52 -12.24 -16.05
C SER A 129 6.36 -12.94 -17.11
N THR A 130 6.75 -14.19 -16.81
CA THR A 130 7.35 -15.09 -17.81
C THR A 130 6.29 -15.71 -18.73
N GLN A 131 5.01 -15.67 -18.32
CA GLN A 131 3.89 -16.17 -19.08
C GLN A 131 3.21 -15.01 -19.83
N PHE A 132 2.83 -15.26 -21.08
CA PHE A 132 2.06 -14.28 -21.85
C PHE A 132 0.62 -14.26 -21.33
N HIS A 133 0.22 -13.16 -20.69
CA HIS A 133 -1.14 -12.96 -20.20
C HIS A 133 -1.94 -12.15 -21.23
N VAL A 134 -3.00 -12.75 -21.77
CA VAL A 134 -3.96 -12.07 -22.69
C VAL A 134 -5.17 -11.52 -21.92
N GLN A 135 -5.06 -11.46 -20.59
CA GLN A 135 -6.20 -11.09 -19.74
C GLN A 135 -6.20 -9.57 -19.53
N PRO A 136 -7.37 -8.90 -19.61
CA PRO A 136 -7.49 -7.46 -19.41
C PRO A 136 -7.29 -7.05 -17.94
N CYS A 137 -7.27 -8.03 -17.02
CA CYS A 137 -7.05 -7.82 -15.61
C CYS A 137 -6.34 -9.02 -14.99
N VAL A 138 -5.34 -8.76 -14.14
CA VAL A 138 -4.59 -9.76 -13.39
C VAL A 138 -4.60 -9.36 -11.92
N ILE A 139 -5.06 -10.26 -11.05
CA ILE A 139 -5.05 -10.03 -9.59
C ILE A 139 -3.98 -10.94 -8.98
N ARG A 140 -3.13 -10.35 -8.13
CA ARG A 140 -2.11 -11.06 -7.36
C ARG A 140 -2.21 -10.72 -5.88
N GLY A 141 -1.94 -11.70 -5.04
CA GLY A 141 -2.01 -11.57 -3.59
C GLY A 141 -0.65 -11.74 -2.92
N LEU A 142 -0.42 -10.92 -1.89
CA LEU A 142 0.62 -11.16 -0.87
C LEU A 142 -0.05 -11.20 0.50
N TYR A 143 0.33 -12.22 1.27
CA TYR A 143 -0.33 -12.58 2.52
C TYR A 143 0.71 -12.84 3.60
N THR A 144 0.37 -12.50 4.85
CA THR A 144 1.12 -12.97 6.01
C THR A 144 0.88 -14.47 6.23
N SER A 145 1.81 -15.13 6.91
CA SER A 145 1.76 -16.57 7.19
C SER A 145 0.49 -17.00 7.93
N GLU A 146 -0.10 -16.11 8.71
CA GLU A 146 -1.34 -16.36 9.45
C GLU A 146 -2.59 -16.50 8.54
N ILE A 147 -2.58 -15.88 7.36
CA ILE A 147 -3.72 -15.83 6.42
C ILE A 147 -3.64 -16.90 5.35
N ALA A 148 -2.44 -17.38 5.01
CA ALA A 148 -2.23 -18.30 3.90
C ALA A 148 -3.12 -19.56 3.93
N ASN A 149 -3.65 -19.91 5.11
CA ASN A 149 -4.54 -21.06 5.32
C ASN A 149 -6.00 -20.71 5.67
N LYS A 150 -6.40 -19.42 5.68
CA LYS A 150 -7.68 -18.94 6.23
C LYS A 150 -8.51 -18.06 5.28
N SER A 151 -7.99 -17.62 4.13
CA SER A 151 -8.75 -16.71 3.27
C SER A 151 -9.79 -17.44 2.40
N GLU A 152 -11.03 -16.95 2.39
CA GLU A 152 -12.09 -17.42 1.45
C GLU A 152 -11.75 -17.16 -0.03
N PHE A 153 -10.76 -16.31 -0.32
CA PHE A 153 -10.37 -15.92 -1.67
C PHE A 153 -8.91 -16.26 -1.93
N GLU A 154 -8.67 -17.31 -2.72
CA GLU A 154 -7.34 -17.69 -3.19
C GLU A 154 -6.99 -16.90 -4.46
N PHE A 155 -6.13 -15.89 -4.33
CA PHE A 155 -5.50 -15.26 -5.49
C PHE A 155 -4.10 -15.84 -5.71
N PRO A 156 -3.63 -15.97 -6.96
CA PRO A 156 -2.26 -16.36 -7.23
C PRO A 156 -1.27 -15.42 -6.52
N LYS A 157 -0.19 -15.98 -5.98
CA LYS A 157 0.85 -15.20 -5.31
C LYS A 157 1.52 -14.23 -6.29
N LEU A 158 1.91 -13.05 -5.81
CA LEU A 158 2.73 -12.13 -6.60
C LEU A 158 4.04 -12.81 -6.99
N GLU A 159 4.32 -12.86 -8.29
CA GLU A 159 5.51 -13.48 -8.84
C GLU A 159 6.66 -12.48 -8.97
N GLN A 160 7.91 -12.97 -8.84
CA GLN A 160 9.07 -12.15 -9.17
C GLN A 160 9.14 -11.88 -10.68
N PRO A 161 9.60 -10.70 -11.13
CA PRO A 161 10.28 -9.64 -10.37
C PRO A 161 9.35 -8.49 -9.93
N ASN A 162 8.03 -8.71 -9.81
CA ASN A 162 7.12 -7.66 -9.37
C ASN A 162 7.38 -7.31 -7.89
N ILE A 163 7.33 -6.02 -7.56
CA ILE A 163 7.54 -5.49 -6.21
C ILE A 163 6.33 -4.67 -5.79
N ILE A 164 6.00 -4.72 -4.49
CA ILE A 164 5.10 -3.73 -3.90
C ILE A 164 5.94 -2.48 -3.65
N SER A 165 5.38 -1.32 -3.98
CA SER A 165 5.98 -0.02 -3.71
C SER A 165 4.97 0.87 -2.95
N GLY A 166 5.42 2.05 -2.54
CA GLY A 166 4.54 3.06 -1.96
C GLY A 166 4.07 2.76 -0.53
N VAL A 167 2.90 3.29 -0.17
CA VAL A 167 2.32 3.16 1.18
C VAL A 167 2.00 1.70 1.50
N ALA A 168 1.60 0.93 0.49
CA ALA A 168 1.42 -0.52 0.63
C ALA A 168 2.71 -1.20 1.13
N ALA A 169 3.88 -0.87 0.55
CA ALA A 169 5.15 -1.45 0.97
C ALA A 169 5.57 -1.01 2.40
N GLY A 170 5.38 0.26 2.75
CA GLY A 170 5.77 0.79 4.06
C GLY A 170 4.97 0.17 5.21
N GLY A 171 3.67 -0.06 5.01
CA GLY A 171 2.84 -0.81 5.98
C GLY A 171 3.34 -2.25 6.17
N LYS A 172 3.89 -2.87 5.14
CA LYS A 172 4.48 -4.22 5.25
C LYS A 172 5.76 -4.21 6.07
N ASN A 173 6.73 -3.34 5.79
CA ASN A 173 8.04 -3.36 6.45
C ASN A 173 7.98 -3.01 7.94
N LYS A 174 7.10 -2.08 8.34
CA LYS A 174 6.97 -1.68 9.75
C LYS A 174 6.18 -2.69 10.59
N TYR A 175 5.18 -3.35 10.00
CA TYR A 175 4.29 -4.28 10.71
C TYR A 175 4.54 -5.76 10.37
N LEU A 176 5.61 -6.08 9.64
CA LEU A 176 6.09 -7.45 9.40
C LEU A 176 6.48 -8.20 10.69
N MET A 177 6.63 -7.47 11.81
CA MET A 177 7.00 -8.01 13.13
C MET A 177 5.81 -8.12 14.11
N ASP A 178 4.61 -7.67 13.71
CA ASP A 178 3.38 -7.73 14.51
C ASP A 178 2.40 -8.66 13.77
N PRO A 179 1.71 -9.63 14.40
CA PRO A 179 0.87 -10.62 13.71
C PRO A 179 -0.46 -10.00 13.28
N LYS A 180 -0.39 -8.90 12.53
CA LYS A 180 -1.53 -8.24 11.94
C LYS A 180 -1.70 -8.78 10.53
N TYR A 181 -2.96 -9.06 10.22
CA TYR A 181 -3.38 -9.60 8.95
C TYR A 181 -3.01 -8.57 7.89
N TYR A 182 -2.18 -8.91 6.90
CA TYR A 182 -1.84 -8.01 5.80
C TYR A 182 -2.08 -8.74 4.49
N ILE A 183 -3.04 -8.23 3.71
CA ILE A 183 -3.33 -8.69 2.36
C ILE A 183 -3.03 -7.53 1.43
N CYS A 184 -1.96 -7.61 0.63
CA CYS A 184 -1.77 -6.70 -0.49
C CYS A 184 -2.29 -7.36 -1.75
N ARG A 185 -3.22 -6.69 -2.41
CA ARG A 185 -3.74 -7.12 -3.71
C ARG A 185 -3.30 -6.13 -4.77
N ASP A 186 -2.48 -6.61 -5.69
CA ASP A 186 -2.14 -5.85 -6.89
C ASP A 186 -3.16 -6.23 -7.95
N VAL A 187 -3.95 -5.23 -8.35
CA VAL A 187 -4.89 -5.33 -9.47
C VAL A 187 -4.25 -4.65 -10.66
N TYR A 188 -3.78 -5.45 -11.60
CA TYR A 188 -3.29 -4.99 -12.88
C TYR A 188 -4.44 -4.96 -13.87
N TYR A 189 -4.63 -3.86 -14.58
CA TYR A 189 -5.72 -3.74 -15.56
C TYR A 189 -5.25 -2.94 -16.77
N ASP A 190 -5.86 -3.23 -17.91
CA ASP A 190 -5.64 -2.50 -19.14
C ASP A 190 -6.33 -1.13 -19.07
N ILE A 191 -5.61 -0.08 -19.48
CA ILE A 191 -6.15 1.26 -19.61
C ILE A 191 -6.36 1.48 -21.10
N VAL A 192 -7.58 1.22 -21.59
CA VAL A 192 -8.01 1.61 -22.94
C VAL A 192 -8.60 3.01 -22.89
#